data_AF-A0A2T4L2B7-F1
#
_entry.id   AF-A0A2T4L2B7-F1
#
_cell.length_a   1.000
_cell.length_b   1.000
_cell.length_c   1.000
_cell.angle_alpha   90.00
_cell.angle_beta   90.00
_cell.angle_gamma   90.00
#
_symmetry.space_group_name_H-M   'P 1'
#
loop_
_entity.id
_entity.type
_entity.pdbx_description
1 polymer ?
#
loop_
_entity_poly.entity_id
_entity_poly.type
_entity_poly.pdbx_seq_one_letter_code
_entity_poly.pdbx_strand_id
1 'polypeptide(L)'
;MPQTKKKATTRKKGTTARNSKKKRTQKNDSSLRYIIAVVVVVISILGMFQLGIVGRMIDSFFNYLFGNSRYLTYILVSLITIYIAMQRKFPKSRRTIGLILLQVVLLIATQIIYHLNKGVIAERVPVLSYVYKSYDRTHFPNFGGGVIGFYALKIFVPLISTAGVIII
;
A
#
# COMPACT_ATOMS: atom_id res chain seq x y z
N MET A 1 78.00 24.42 -5.66
CA MET A 1 78.19 23.10 -5.02
C MET A 1 77.91 23.26 -3.53
N PRO A 2 76.86 22.63 -3.00
CA PRO A 2 77.07 21.53 -2.05
C PRO A 2 76.19 20.31 -2.35
N GLN A 3 76.78 19.12 -2.18
CA GLN A 3 76.16 17.81 -2.30
C GLN A 3 75.62 17.29 -0.95
N THR A 4 74.75 16.28 -1.06
CA THR A 4 74.45 15.19 -0.10
C THR A 4 73.31 15.40 0.91
N LYS A 5 72.19 14.67 0.70
CA LYS A 5 71.94 13.37 1.36
C LYS A 5 70.66 12.71 0.81
N LYS A 6 70.82 11.60 0.08
CA LYS A 6 69.76 10.60 -0.14
C LYS A 6 69.48 9.88 1.19
N LYS A 7 68.20 9.70 1.55
CA LYS A 7 67.78 8.71 2.55
C LYS A 7 66.65 7.88 1.95
N ALA A 8 66.89 6.57 1.94
CA ALA A 8 66.02 5.55 1.37
C ALA A 8 64.79 5.25 2.26
N THR A 9 63.76 4.72 1.59
CA THR A 9 62.69 3.81 2.07
C THR A 9 61.92 4.21 3.34
N THR A 10 60.59 4.37 3.26
CA THR A 10 59.67 3.23 3.42
C THR A 10 58.32 3.53 2.78
N ARG A 11 57.92 2.66 1.84
CA ARG A 11 56.60 2.62 1.22
C ARG A 11 55.56 2.24 2.29
N LYS A 12 54.78 3.19 2.81
CA LYS A 12 53.61 2.87 3.65
C LYS A 12 52.52 2.25 2.78
N LYS A 13 52.54 0.91 2.70
CA LYS A 13 51.44 0.10 2.16
C LYS A 13 50.34 0.02 3.22
N GLY A 14 49.51 1.07 3.30
CA GLY A 14 48.37 1.15 4.21
C GLY A 14 47.13 0.46 3.64
N THR A 15 47.02 -0.84 3.86
CA THR A 15 45.77 -1.63 4.02
C THR A 15 44.51 -1.14 3.29
N THR A 16 44.39 -1.49 2.02
CA THR A 16 43.10 -1.55 1.29
C THR A 16 42.37 -2.86 1.61
N ALA A 17 41.73 -3.03 2.78
CA ALA A 17 40.95 -4.24 3.04
C ALA A 17 39.96 -4.16 4.21
N ARG A 18 38.99 -3.22 4.22
CA ARG A 18 37.84 -3.35 5.14
C ARG A 18 36.52 -2.73 4.67
N ASN A 19 36.27 -2.67 3.36
CA ASN A 19 34.99 -2.15 2.85
C ASN A 19 34.22 -3.08 1.90
N SER A 20 34.72 -4.28 1.57
CA SER A 20 34.00 -5.17 0.64
C SER A 20 32.86 -5.97 1.27
N LYS A 21 32.87 -6.21 2.59
CA LYS A 21 31.76 -6.91 3.28
C LYS A 21 30.48 -6.07 3.35
N LYS A 22 30.56 -4.73 3.43
CA LYS A 22 29.38 -3.84 3.49
C LYS A 22 28.64 -3.73 2.15
N LYS A 23 29.34 -3.92 1.02
CA LYS A 23 28.73 -3.90 -0.33
C LYS A 23 27.95 -5.18 -0.66
N ARG A 24 28.35 -6.35 -0.14
CA ARG A 24 27.65 -7.63 -0.41
C ARG A 24 26.30 -7.72 0.31
N THR A 25 26.22 -7.28 1.57
CA THR A 25 24.96 -7.19 2.32
C THR A 25 24.00 -6.16 1.72
N GLN A 26 24.48 -4.98 1.29
CA GLN A 26 23.63 -3.95 0.67
C GLN A 26 23.03 -4.37 -0.69
N LYS A 27 23.71 -5.26 -1.43
CA LYS A 27 23.27 -5.76 -2.75
C LYS A 27 22.18 -6.84 -2.62
N ASN A 28 22.34 -7.77 -1.67
CA ASN A 28 21.30 -8.77 -1.37
C ASN A 28 20.01 -8.13 -0.83
N ASP A 29 20.15 -7.10 0.00
CA ASP A 29 19.00 -6.37 0.58
C ASP A 29 18.19 -5.63 -0.51
N SER A 30 18.87 -5.07 -1.53
CA SER A 30 18.16 -4.51 -2.70
C SER A 30 17.49 -5.58 -3.54
N SER A 31 18.15 -6.70 -3.82
CA SER A 31 17.61 -7.74 -4.70
C SER A 31 16.35 -8.38 -4.12
N LEU A 32 16.36 -8.71 -2.82
CA LEU A 32 15.18 -9.25 -2.13
C LEU A 32 14.00 -8.28 -2.20
N ARG A 33 14.26 -6.98 -2.06
CA ARG A 33 13.23 -5.95 -2.10
C ARG A 33 12.58 -5.79 -3.48
N TYR A 34 13.36 -5.89 -4.56
CA TYR A 34 12.79 -5.92 -5.91
C TYR A 34 11.95 -7.17 -6.14
N ILE A 35 12.39 -8.34 -5.64
CA ILE A 35 11.60 -9.58 -5.71
C ILE A 35 10.27 -9.41 -4.97
N ILE A 36 10.30 -8.89 -3.73
CA ILE A 36 9.08 -8.60 -2.96
C ILE A 36 8.18 -7.63 -3.71
N ALA A 37 8.76 -6.58 -4.31
CA ALA A 37 7.98 -5.60 -5.05
C ALA A 37 7.28 -6.19 -6.27
N VAL A 38 7.96 -7.05 -7.03
CA VAL A 38 7.38 -7.78 -8.16
C VAL A 38 6.26 -8.69 -7.67
N VAL A 39 6.48 -9.45 -6.59
CA VAL A 39 5.47 -10.35 -6.02
C VAL A 39 4.21 -9.57 -5.59
N VAL A 40 4.35 -8.44 -4.91
CA VAL A 40 3.22 -7.60 -4.49
C VAL A 40 2.46 -7.02 -5.68
N VAL A 41 3.15 -6.60 -6.74
CA VAL A 41 2.51 -6.10 -7.96
C VAL A 41 1.75 -7.22 -8.67
N VAL A 42 2.34 -8.42 -8.77
CA VAL A 42 1.67 -9.60 -9.33
C VAL A 42 0.42 -9.96 -8.53
N ILE A 43 0.51 -9.98 -7.20
CA ILE A 43 -0.64 -10.22 -6.30
C ILE A 43 -1.72 -9.15 -6.51
N SER A 44 -1.34 -7.88 -6.63
CA SER A 44 -2.27 -6.78 -6.88
C SER A 44 -3.01 -6.96 -8.21
N ILE A 45 -2.31 -7.39 -9.27
CA ILE A 45 -2.91 -7.68 -10.58
C ILE A 45 -3.85 -8.89 -10.49
N LEU A 46 -3.43 -9.98 -9.83
CA LEU A 46 -4.27 -11.15 -9.62
C LEU A 46 -5.56 -10.80 -8.88
N GLY A 47 -5.48 -9.95 -7.85
CA GLY A 47 -6.63 -9.43 -7.11
C GLY A 47 -7.51 -8.55 -7.97
N MET A 48 -6.94 -7.54 -8.64
CA MET A 48 -7.67 -6.56 -9.46
C MET A 48 -8.49 -7.22 -10.57
N PHE A 49 -7.95 -8.25 -11.21
CA PHE A 49 -8.63 -9.01 -12.27
C PHE A 49 -9.34 -10.27 -11.76
N GLN A 50 -9.32 -10.53 -10.44
CA GLN A 50 -9.95 -11.70 -9.82
C GLN A 50 -9.54 -13.03 -10.46
N LEU A 51 -8.26 -13.16 -10.82
CA LEU A 51 -7.73 -14.32 -11.54
C LEU A 51 -7.66 -15.54 -10.61
N GLY A 52 -8.49 -16.54 -10.89
CA GLY A 52 -8.57 -17.79 -10.13
C GLY A 52 -9.14 -17.63 -8.71
N ILE A 53 -8.90 -18.63 -7.87
CA ILE A 53 -9.35 -18.62 -6.46
C ILE A 53 -8.53 -17.62 -5.64
N VAL A 54 -7.21 -17.58 -5.87
CA VAL A 54 -6.29 -16.67 -5.17
C VAL A 54 -6.65 -15.21 -5.44
N GLY A 55 -6.88 -14.85 -6.70
CA GLY A 55 -7.30 -13.49 -7.07
C GLY A 55 -8.62 -13.09 -6.41
N ARG A 56 -9.63 -13.98 -6.42
CA ARG A 56 -10.91 -13.74 -5.74
C ARG A 56 -10.77 -13.59 -4.22
N MET A 57 -9.91 -14.38 -3.58
CA MET A 57 -9.64 -14.26 -2.15
C MET A 57 -9.00 -12.91 -1.81
N ILE A 58 -8.00 -12.49 -2.58
CA ILE A 58 -7.35 -11.19 -2.41
C ILE A 58 -8.37 -10.06 -2.63
N ASP A 59 -9.17 -10.14 -3.70
CA ASP A 59 -10.16 -9.11 -4.00
C ASP A 59 -11.24 -9.02 -2.95
N SER A 60 -11.71 -10.16 -2.45
CA SER A 60 -12.68 -10.20 -1.34
C SER A 60 -12.11 -9.56 -0.08
N PHE A 61 -10.82 -9.77 0.21
CA PHE A 61 -10.16 -9.16 1.36
C PHE A 61 -10.02 -7.64 1.21
N PHE A 62 -9.59 -7.17 0.04
CA PHE A 62 -9.50 -5.72 -0.24
C PHE A 62 -10.88 -5.07 -0.28
N ASN A 63 -11.88 -5.74 -0.84
CA ASN A 63 -13.27 -5.28 -0.84
C ASN A 63 -13.88 -5.27 0.58
N TYR A 64 -13.50 -6.21 1.43
CA TYR A 64 -13.88 -6.21 2.83
C TYR A 64 -13.28 -5.01 3.58
N LEU A 65 -12.00 -4.69 3.36
CA LEU A 65 -11.34 -3.57 4.03
C LEU A 65 -11.75 -2.20 3.48
N PHE A 66 -11.65 -2.04 2.16
CA PHE A 66 -11.75 -0.76 1.45
C PHE A 66 -13.03 -0.61 0.60
N GLY A 67 -13.85 -1.66 0.53
CA GLY A 67 -15.09 -1.64 -0.23
C GLY A 67 -14.87 -1.39 -1.72
N ASN A 68 -15.71 -0.53 -2.29
CA ASN A 68 -15.67 -0.12 -3.70
C ASN A 68 -14.38 0.64 -4.05
N SER A 69 -13.72 1.26 -3.06
CA SER A 69 -12.46 2.00 -3.28
C SER A 69 -11.23 1.10 -3.47
N ARG A 70 -11.41 -0.23 -3.45
CA ARG A 70 -10.33 -1.24 -3.59
C ARG A 70 -9.45 -1.06 -4.82
N TYR A 71 -10.02 -0.64 -5.95
CA TYR A 71 -9.28 -0.42 -7.20
C TYR A 71 -8.24 0.70 -7.09
N LEU A 72 -8.60 1.80 -6.44
CA LEU A 72 -7.64 2.87 -6.14
C LEU A 72 -6.56 2.36 -5.18
N THR A 73 -6.95 1.53 -4.19
CA THR A 73 -6.00 0.93 -3.26
C THR A 73 -4.97 0.03 -3.95
N TYR A 74 -5.36 -0.81 -4.93
CA TYR A 74 -4.40 -1.63 -5.70
C TYR A 74 -3.37 -0.78 -6.43
N ILE A 75 -3.81 0.32 -7.06
CA ILE A 75 -2.93 1.24 -7.77
C ILE A 75 -1.96 1.90 -6.78
N LEU A 76 -2.45 2.38 -5.65
CA LEU A 76 -1.63 3.01 -4.62
C LEU A 76 -0.60 2.04 -4.03
N VAL A 77 -1.02 0.82 -3.67
CA VAL A 77 -0.12 -0.22 -3.14
C VAL A 77 0.96 -0.56 -4.16
N SER A 78 0.60 -0.70 -5.44
CA SER A 78 1.55 -0.98 -6.51
C SER A 78 2.56 0.17 -6.69
N LEU A 79 2.08 1.42 -6.76
CA LEU A 79 2.94 2.61 -6.91
C LEU A 79 3.88 2.80 -5.72
N ILE A 80 3.36 2.67 -4.49
CA ILE A 80 4.17 2.78 -3.26
C ILE A 80 5.24 1.69 -3.25
N THR A 81 4.88 0.45 -3.62
CA THR A 81 5.79 -0.68 -3.62
C THR A 81 6.91 -0.51 -4.64
N ILE A 82 6.58 -0.08 -5.87
CA ILE A 82 7.57 0.24 -6.92
C ILE A 82 8.48 1.39 -6.47
N TYR A 83 7.89 2.47 -5.94
CA TYR A 83 8.65 3.63 -5.50
C TYR A 83 9.62 3.27 -4.37
N ILE A 84 9.14 2.50 -3.38
CA ILE A 84 9.95 1.93 -2.32
C ILE A 84 11.08 1.18 -3.02
N ALA A 85 10.81 0.13 -3.81
CA ALA A 85 11.82 -0.68 -4.48
C ALA A 85 12.95 0.15 -5.11
N MET A 86 12.62 1.25 -5.81
CA MET A 86 13.58 2.16 -6.44
C MET A 86 14.34 3.07 -5.47
N GLN A 87 13.66 3.80 -4.59
CA GLN A 87 14.25 4.97 -3.88
C GLN A 87 14.63 4.72 -2.41
N ARG A 88 14.42 3.51 -1.89
CA ARG A 88 14.72 3.15 -0.47
C ARG A 88 13.99 3.97 0.59
N LYS A 89 13.07 4.85 0.21
CA LYS A 89 12.32 5.74 1.10
C LYS A 89 10.85 5.73 0.72
N PHE A 90 9.99 6.08 1.68
CA PHE A 90 8.57 6.34 1.40
C PHE A 90 8.45 7.69 0.66
N PRO A 91 7.61 7.80 -0.38
CA PRO A 91 7.44 9.06 -1.09
C PRO A 91 6.69 10.03 -0.18
N LYS A 92 7.41 10.84 0.59
CA LYS A 92 6.81 11.90 1.42
C LYS A 92 6.68 13.18 0.60
N SER A 93 5.87 13.15 -0.45
CA SER A 93 5.54 14.32 -1.26
C SER A 93 4.14 14.83 -0.93
N ARG A 94 3.90 16.14 -1.13
CA ARG A 94 2.56 16.75 -1.07
C ARG A 94 1.55 15.98 -1.94
N ARG A 95 2.02 15.42 -3.07
CA ARG A 95 1.20 14.58 -3.96
C ARG A 95 0.78 13.26 -3.30
N THR A 96 1.67 12.61 -2.56
CA THR A 96 1.38 11.34 -1.88
C THR A 96 0.41 11.53 -0.72
N ILE A 97 0.55 12.63 0.03
CA ILE A 97 -0.41 12.99 1.09
C ILE A 97 -1.80 13.23 0.48
N GLY A 98 -1.87 13.95 -0.64
CA GLY A 98 -3.13 14.16 -1.36
C GLY A 98 -3.78 12.84 -1.82
N LEU A 99 -3.00 11.88 -2.32
CA LEU A 99 -3.51 10.57 -2.72
C LEU A 99 -4.01 9.72 -1.53
N ILE A 100 -3.32 9.78 -0.39
CA ILE A 100 -3.76 9.10 0.84
C ILE A 100 -5.05 9.75 1.35
N LEU A 101 -5.11 11.08 1.37
CA LEU A 101 -6.31 11.82 1.77
C LEU A 101 -7.48 11.49 0.85
N LEU A 102 -7.25 11.46 -0.47
CA LEU A 102 -8.24 11.05 -1.46
C LEU A 102 -8.78 9.65 -1.17
N GLN A 103 -7.91 8.69 -0.84
CA GLN A 103 -8.32 7.34 -0.46
C GLN A 103 -9.22 7.34 0.78
N VAL A 104 -8.90 8.15 1.80
CA VAL A 104 -9.72 8.27 3.01
C VAL A 104 -11.09 8.88 2.70
N VAL A 105 -11.13 9.96 1.91
CA VAL A 105 -12.39 10.60 1.50
C VAL A 105 -13.24 9.63 0.69
N LEU A 106 -12.65 8.87 -0.25
CA LEU A 106 -13.38 7.85 -1.01
C LEU A 106 -14.00 6.77 -0.11
N LEU A 107 -13.29 6.33 0.94
CA LEU A 107 -13.83 5.34 1.89
C LEU A 107 -15.09 5.85 2.58
N ILE A 108 -15.06 7.11 3.03
CA ILE A 108 -16.20 7.73 3.71
C ILE A 108 -17.34 7.95 2.71
N ALA A 109 -17.05 8.58 1.56
CA ALA A 109 -18.05 8.88 0.54
C ALA A 109 -18.75 7.62 0.00
N THR A 110 -18.00 6.56 -0.30
CA THR A 110 -18.60 5.29 -0.77
C THR A 110 -19.43 4.62 0.31
N GLN A 111 -19.08 4.75 1.60
CA GLN A 111 -19.92 4.26 2.69
C GLN A 111 -21.21 5.06 2.84
N ILE A 112 -21.16 6.39 2.71
CA ILE A 112 -22.36 7.24 2.75
C ILE A 112 -23.32 6.85 1.63
N ILE A 113 -22.80 6.75 0.39
CA ILE A 113 -23.58 6.33 -0.77
C ILE A 113 -24.18 4.94 -0.56
N TYR A 114 -23.42 4.03 0.07
CA TYR A 114 -23.92 2.70 0.40
C TYR A 114 -25.04 2.76 1.45
N HIS A 115 -24.90 3.59 2.49
CA HIS A 115 -25.94 3.79 3.50
C HIS A 115 -27.23 4.36 2.92
N LEU A 116 -27.13 5.34 2.01
CA LEU A 116 -28.28 5.94 1.33
C LEU A 116 -28.98 4.95 0.38
N ASN A 117 -28.21 4.13 -0.35
CA ASN A 117 -28.77 3.22 -1.37
C ASN A 117 -29.25 1.86 -0.81
N LYS A 118 -28.67 1.39 0.29
CA LYS A 118 -28.91 0.04 0.84
C LYS A 118 -29.58 0.05 2.22
N GLY A 119 -29.79 1.22 2.81
CA GLY A 119 -30.52 1.42 4.08
C GLY A 119 -30.03 0.46 5.17
N VAL A 120 -30.95 -0.35 5.71
CA VAL A 120 -30.71 -1.31 6.81
C VAL A 120 -29.59 -2.32 6.53
N ILE A 121 -29.30 -2.63 5.26
CA ILE A 121 -28.21 -3.56 4.90
C ILE A 121 -26.84 -2.91 5.14
N ALA A 122 -26.74 -1.59 5.04
CA ALA A 122 -25.52 -0.83 5.29
C ALA A 122 -25.20 -0.64 6.78
N GLU A 123 -26.18 -0.86 7.66
CA GLU A 123 -25.99 -0.85 9.12
C GLU A 123 -25.38 -2.16 9.63
N ARG A 124 -25.41 -3.22 8.82
CA ARG A 124 -24.80 -4.50 9.16
C ARG A 124 -23.30 -4.43 8.94
N VAL A 125 -22.55 -4.89 9.94
CA VAL A 125 -21.09 -4.99 9.85
C VAL A 125 -20.74 -5.88 8.66
N PRO A 126 -19.94 -5.40 7.69
CA PRO A 126 -19.47 -6.25 6.61
C PRO A 126 -18.58 -7.34 7.23
N VAL A 127 -18.95 -8.61 7.03
CA VAL A 127 -18.18 -9.78 7.48
C VAL A 127 -17.51 -10.44 6.28
N LEU A 128 -16.25 -10.87 6.43
CA LEU A 128 -15.43 -11.37 5.33
C LEU A 128 -16.06 -12.56 4.60
N SER A 129 -16.71 -13.47 5.33
CA SER A 129 -17.42 -14.62 4.76
C SER A 129 -18.60 -14.21 3.87
N TYR A 130 -19.34 -13.17 4.26
CA TYR A 130 -20.43 -12.63 3.46
C TYR A 130 -19.92 -11.89 2.22
N VAL A 131 -18.82 -11.14 2.37
CA VAL A 131 -18.14 -10.49 1.24
C VAL A 131 -17.68 -11.52 0.22
N TYR A 132 -16.96 -12.55 0.66
CA TYR A 132 -16.48 -13.61 -0.22
C TYR A 132 -17.61 -14.36 -0.92
N LYS A 133 -18.67 -14.76 -0.20
CA LYS A 133 -19.84 -15.44 -0.79
C LYS A 133 -20.58 -14.58 -1.83
N SER A 134 -20.43 -13.26 -1.77
CA SER A 134 -21.05 -12.36 -2.77
C SER A 134 -20.35 -12.44 -4.13
N TYR A 135 -19.09 -12.88 -4.18
CA TYR A 135 -18.37 -13.13 -5.43
C TYR A 135 -18.90 -14.34 -6.22
N ASP A 136 -19.67 -15.23 -5.57
CA ASP A 136 -20.33 -16.34 -6.26
C ASP A 136 -21.56 -15.87 -7.06
N ARG A 137 -22.13 -14.71 -6.69
CA ARG A 137 -23.34 -14.16 -7.32
C ARG A 137 -23.03 -13.08 -8.34
N THR A 138 -22.00 -12.27 -8.08
CA THR A 138 -21.59 -11.20 -8.99
C THR A 138 -20.07 -11.05 -8.97
N HIS A 139 -19.48 -10.71 -10.12
CA HIS A 139 -18.05 -10.40 -10.21
C HIS A 139 -17.70 -9.06 -9.56
N PHE A 140 -18.68 -8.15 -9.40
CA PHE A 140 -18.45 -6.82 -8.83
C PHE A 140 -19.38 -6.55 -7.64
N PRO A 141 -19.18 -7.23 -6.50
CA PRO A 141 -19.97 -6.97 -5.33
C PRO A 141 -19.52 -5.65 -4.70
N ASN A 142 -20.50 -4.80 -4.39
CA ASN A 142 -20.31 -3.47 -3.83
C ASN A 142 -20.62 -3.49 -2.32
N PHE A 143 -19.63 -3.10 -1.51
CA PHE A 143 -19.69 -3.02 -0.05
C PHE A 143 -19.38 -1.62 0.49
N GLY A 144 -19.67 -0.57 -0.29
CA GLY A 144 -19.48 0.81 0.15
C GLY A 144 -18.02 1.13 0.44
N GLY A 145 -17.73 1.62 1.65
CA GLY A 145 -16.37 1.90 2.12
C GLY A 145 -15.70 0.72 2.83
N GLY A 146 -16.31 -0.47 2.78
CA GLY A 146 -15.85 -1.64 3.52
C GLY A 146 -15.95 -1.46 5.03
N VAL A 147 -15.22 -2.27 5.77
CA VAL A 147 -15.14 -2.20 7.24
C VAL A 147 -14.58 -0.86 7.70
N ILE A 148 -13.57 -0.34 7.01
CA ILE A 148 -12.91 0.92 7.39
C ILE A 148 -13.91 2.07 7.26
N GLY A 149 -14.60 2.18 6.12
CA GLY A 149 -15.64 3.19 5.91
C GLY A 149 -16.82 3.03 6.87
N PHE A 150 -17.25 1.80 7.15
CA PHE A 150 -18.31 1.51 8.11
C PHE A 150 -17.98 2.02 9.52
N TYR A 151 -16.80 1.69 10.05
CA TYR A 151 -16.40 2.16 11.38
C TYR A 151 -16.15 3.67 11.41
N ALA A 152 -15.60 4.24 10.33
CA ALA A 152 -15.44 5.68 10.21
C ALA A 152 -16.81 6.38 10.34
N LEU A 153 -17.82 5.96 9.58
CA LEU A 153 -19.17 6.52 9.73
C LEU A 153 -19.77 6.27 11.11
N LYS A 154 -19.58 5.08 11.69
CA LYS A 154 -20.10 4.79 13.03
C LYS A 154 -19.53 5.73 14.11
N ILE A 155 -18.32 6.23 13.91
CA ILE A 155 -17.70 7.24 14.78
C ILE A 155 -18.20 8.64 14.40
N PHE A 156 -18.25 9.00 13.12
CA PHE A 156 -18.59 10.37 12.71
C PHE A 156 -20.08 10.72 12.83
N VAL A 157 -20.98 9.78 12.58
CA VAL A 157 -22.43 10.01 12.65
C VAL A 157 -22.89 10.48 14.04
N PRO A 158 -22.52 9.87 15.18
CA PRO A 158 -22.89 10.40 16.48
C PRO A 158 -22.20 11.73 16.81
N LEU A 159 -21.07 12.04 16.19
CA LEU A 159 -20.29 13.27 16.46
C LEU A 159 -20.79 14.49 15.65
N ILE A 160 -21.17 14.29 14.38
CA ILE A 160 -21.39 15.37 13.41
C ILE A 160 -22.77 15.23 12.71
N SER A 161 -23.54 14.17 13.02
CA SER A 161 -24.76 13.78 12.29
C SER A 161 -24.50 13.35 10.84
N THR A 162 -25.38 12.52 10.28
CA THR A 162 -25.30 12.06 8.89
C THR A 162 -25.22 13.22 7.90
N ALA A 163 -25.95 14.31 8.16
CA ALA A 163 -25.92 15.51 7.32
C ALA A 163 -24.56 16.22 7.37
N GLY A 164 -23.92 16.30 8.54
CA GLY A 164 -22.61 16.90 8.68
C GLY A 164 -21.50 16.08 8.00
N VAL A 165 -21.63 14.76 8.00
CA VAL A 165 -20.68 13.87 7.30
C VAL A 165 -20.80 13.93 5.78
N ILE A 166 -21.97 14.31 5.24
CA ILE A 166 -22.16 14.54 3.79
C ILE A 166 -21.47 15.85 3.33
N ILE A 167 -21.36 16.84 4.22
CA ILE A 167 -20.82 18.17 3.90
C ILE A 167 -19.28 18.19 3.87
N ILE A 168 -18.63 17.28 4.60
CA ILE A 168 -17.17 17.13 4.71
C ILE A 168 -16.58 16.45 3.48
#